data_AF-A0A928L9H4-F1
#
_entry.id   AF-A0A928L9H4-F1
#
_cell.length_a   1.000
_cell.length_b   1.000
_cell.length_c   1.000
_cell.angle_alpha   90.00
_cell.angle_beta   90.00
_cell.angle_gamma   90.00
#
_symmetry.space_group_name_H-M   'P 1'
#
loop_
_entity.id
_entity.type
_entity.pdbx_description
1 polymer ?
#
loop_
_entity_poly.entity_id
_entity_poly.type
_entity_poly.pdbx_seq_one_letter_code
_entity_poly.pdbx_strand_id
1 'polypeptide(L)'
;MDTNNERGRAYALIIGIYFIVKAIVNKILGDDTGNIIYATLETIVLFTGLQYVNFVVAGVTAFVVLYYLKGNLSAPIDNFIYIIEGVIDIFCAYVLLFNVNVKEHFTNKWVIKK
;
A
#
# COMPACT_ATOMS: atom_id res chain seq x y z
N MET A 1 -12.31 -0.27 -14.78
CA MET A 1 -11.45 -1.39 -15.19
C MET A 1 -12.12 -2.68 -14.75
N ASP A 2 -12.09 -3.69 -15.61
CA ASP A 2 -12.67 -5.00 -15.31
C ASP A 2 -11.90 -5.63 -14.16
N THR A 3 -12.61 -6.33 -13.27
CA THR A 3 -12.00 -7.10 -12.18
C THR A 3 -12.26 -8.57 -12.40
N ASN A 4 -11.22 -9.38 -12.19
CA ASN A 4 -11.36 -10.84 -12.21
C ASN A 4 -11.78 -11.39 -10.84
N ASN A 5 -11.78 -10.57 -9.78
CA ASN A 5 -12.31 -10.92 -8.46
C ASN A 5 -12.76 -9.65 -7.69
N GLU A 6 -14.04 -9.56 -7.37
CA GLU A 6 -14.64 -8.42 -6.66
C GLU A 6 -14.10 -8.25 -5.23
N ARG A 7 -13.89 -9.35 -4.49
CA ARG A 7 -13.33 -9.30 -3.14
C ARG A 7 -11.86 -8.88 -3.16
N GLY A 8 -11.10 -9.36 -4.15
CA GLY A 8 -9.72 -8.95 -4.38
C GLY A 8 -9.60 -7.45 -4.64
N ARG A 9 -10.48 -6.91 -5.49
CA ARG A 9 -10.57 -5.47 -5.75
C ARG A 9 -10.93 -4.69 -4.49
N ALA A 10 -11.88 -5.17 -3.69
CA ALA A 10 -12.26 -4.53 -2.43
C ALA A 10 -11.07 -4.46 -1.45
N TYR A 11 -10.31 -5.54 -1.28
CA TYR A 11 -9.10 -5.51 -0.45
C TYR A 11 -8.04 -4.53 -0.98
N ALA A 12 -7.78 -4.53 -2.28
CA ALA A 12 -6.83 -3.61 -2.90
C ALA A 12 -7.25 -2.13 -2.67
N LEU A 13 -8.54 -1.82 -2.79
CA LEU A 13 -9.08 -0.50 -2.52
C LEU A 13 -8.96 -0.10 -1.05
N ILE A 14 -9.30 -1.00 -0.12
CA ILE A 14 -9.18 -0.74 1.33
C ILE A 14 -7.72 -0.40 1.68
N ILE A 15 -6.76 -1.14 1.12
CA ILE A 15 -5.32 -0.89 1.32
C ILE A 15 -4.92 0.47 0.74
N GLY A 16 -5.33 0.79 -0.49
CA GLY A 16 -5.05 2.10 -1.09
C GLY A 16 -5.65 3.27 -0.30
N ILE A 17 -6.90 3.15 0.14
CA ILE A 17 -7.55 4.16 0.99
C ILE A 17 -6.76 4.34 2.30
N TYR A 18 -6.32 3.24 2.91
CA TYR A 18 -5.45 3.31 4.09
C TYR A 18 -4.17 4.10 3.82
N PHE A 19 -3.48 3.88 2.68
CA PHE A 19 -2.28 4.65 2.33
C PHE A 19 -2.56 6.16 2.22
N ILE A 20 -3.70 6.54 1.64
CA ILE A 20 -4.10 7.95 1.54
C ILE A 20 -4.37 8.53 2.94
N VAL A 21 -5.13 7.81 3.78
CA VAL A 21 -5.44 8.25 5.15
C VAL A 21 -4.17 8.42 5.96
N LYS A 22 -3.25 7.45 5.89
CA LYS A 22 -1.93 7.51 6.53
C LYS A 22 -1.13 8.73 6.07
N ALA A 23 -1.06 8.98 4.76
CA ALA A 23 -0.35 10.15 4.22
C ALA A 23 -0.92 11.48 4.75
N ILE A 24 -2.25 11.58 4.90
CA ILE A 24 -2.91 12.75 5.50
C ILE A 24 -2.54 12.88 6.99
N VAL A 25 -2.60 11.79 7.76
CA VAL A 25 -2.24 11.77 9.18
C VAL A 25 -0.79 12.21 9.38
N ASN A 26 0.16 11.65 8.62
CA ASN A 26 1.57 12.02 8.70
C ASN A 26 1.78 13.50 8.38
N LYS A 27 1.08 14.04 7.38
CA LYS A 27 1.16 15.47 7.07
C LYS A 27 0.67 16.36 8.21
N ILE A 28 -0.43 15.99 8.89
CA ILE A 28 -0.97 16.72 10.05
C ILE A 28 0.02 16.69 11.22
N LEU A 29 0.74 15.59 11.40
CA LEU A 29 1.76 15.43 12.45
C LEU A 29 3.08 16.14 12.13
N GLY A 30 3.18 16.82 10.99
CA GLY A 30 4.37 17.57 10.58
C GLY A 30 5.42 16.72 9.87
N ASP A 31 5.09 15.47 9.53
CA ASP A 31 5.95 14.57 8.79
C ASP A 31 5.76 14.76 7.27
N ASP A 32 6.86 14.68 6.52
CA ASP A 32 6.88 14.79 5.05
C ASP A 32 7.10 13.43 4.37
N THR A 33 7.16 12.36 5.15
CA THR A 33 7.42 10.98 4.72
C THR A 33 6.33 10.41 3.79
N GLY A 34 5.10 10.93 3.87
CA GLY A 34 3.93 10.42 3.13
C GLY A 34 3.33 11.46 2.20
N ASN A 35 3.84 11.56 0.97
CA ASN A 35 3.21 12.44 -0.02
C ASN A 35 1.86 11.84 -0.46
N ILE A 36 0.79 12.58 -0.21
CA ILE A 36 -0.59 12.22 -0.60
C ILE A 36 -0.68 11.90 -2.11
N ILE A 37 0.13 12.56 -2.95
CA ILE A 37 0.20 12.29 -4.39
C ILE A 37 0.68 10.85 -4.64
N TYR A 38 1.74 10.40 -3.97
CA TYR A 38 2.24 9.03 -4.13
C TYR A 38 1.22 8.00 -3.65
N ALA A 39 0.61 8.20 -2.48
CA ALA A 39 -0.45 7.31 -1.98
C ALA A 39 -1.65 7.23 -2.92
N THR A 40 -2.01 8.35 -3.55
CA THR A 40 -3.08 8.41 -4.56
C THR A 40 -2.69 7.62 -5.81
N LEU A 41 -1.46 7.77 -6.30
CA LEU A 41 -0.96 7.02 -7.45
C LEU A 41 -0.92 5.51 -7.17
N GLU A 42 -0.44 5.10 -5.99
CA GLU A 42 -0.47 3.70 -5.56
C GLU A 42 -1.90 3.15 -5.55
N THR A 43 -2.85 3.92 -5.02
CA THR A 43 -4.27 3.55 -4.99
C THR A 43 -4.86 3.38 -6.38
N ILE A 44 -4.58 4.32 -7.30
CA ILE A 44 -5.03 4.25 -8.69
C ILE A 44 -4.46 2.99 -9.35
N VAL A 45 -3.17 2.72 -9.15
CA VAL A 45 -2.49 1.57 -9.74
C VAL A 45 -3.03 0.26 -9.15
N LEU A 46 -3.27 0.18 -7.84
CA LEU A 46 -3.93 -0.96 -7.19
C LEU A 46 -5.33 -1.23 -7.75
N PHE A 47 -6.09 -0.18 -8.06
CA PHE A 47 -7.45 -0.33 -8.62
C PHE A 47 -7.47 -0.92 -10.04
N THR A 48 -6.33 -0.94 -10.74
CA THR A 48 -6.26 -1.43 -12.12
C THR A 48 -6.40 -2.95 -12.26
N GLY A 49 -6.03 -3.72 -11.24
CA GLY A 49 -5.92 -5.17 -11.32
C GLY A 49 -4.88 -5.68 -12.34
N LEU A 50 -3.96 -4.82 -12.81
CA LEU A 50 -2.95 -5.21 -13.78
C LEU A 50 -1.95 -6.22 -13.21
N GLN A 51 -1.57 -7.20 -14.03
CA GLN A 51 -0.71 -8.28 -13.57
C GLN A 51 0.60 -7.76 -12.97
N TYR A 52 0.92 -8.33 -11.80
CA TYR A 52 2.10 -8.06 -10.99
C TYR A 52 2.13 -6.75 -10.21
N VAL A 53 1.14 -5.86 -10.38
CA VAL A 53 1.08 -4.59 -9.64
C VAL A 53 1.09 -4.80 -8.12
N ASN A 54 0.35 -5.79 -7.61
CA ASN A 54 0.33 -6.11 -6.18
C ASN A 54 1.71 -6.41 -5.61
N PHE A 55 2.59 -7.09 -6.36
CA PHE A 55 3.95 -7.38 -5.92
C PHE A 55 4.80 -6.12 -5.88
N VAL A 56 4.65 -5.23 -6.87
CA VAL A 56 5.37 -3.95 -6.91
C VAL A 56 4.98 -3.08 -5.73
N VAL A 57 3.68 -2.88 -5.51
CA VAL A 57 3.18 -2.06 -4.40
C VAL A 57 3.58 -2.65 -3.05
N ALA A 58 3.43 -3.97 -2.86
CA ALA A 58 3.88 -4.63 -1.63
C ALA A 58 5.38 -4.46 -1.38
N GLY A 59 6.20 -4.54 -2.44
CA GLY A 59 7.64 -4.31 -2.36
C GLY A 59 8.00 -2.89 -1.94
N VAL A 60 7.34 -1.89 -2.53
CA VAL A 60 7.52 -0.47 -2.15
C VAL A 60 7.09 -0.25 -0.70
N THR A 61 5.91 -0.74 -0.31
CA THR A 61 5.42 -0.65 1.07
C THR A 61 6.42 -1.25 2.07
N ALA A 62 6.89 -2.48 1.81
CA ALA A 62 7.87 -3.13 2.68
C ALA A 62 9.21 -2.37 2.74
N PHE A 63 9.67 -1.82 1.61
CA PHE A 63 10.89 -1.02 1.57
C PHE A 63 10.76 0.25 2.43
N VAL A 64 9.64 0.97 2.36
CA VAL A 64 9.38 2.17 3.17
C VAL A 64 9.42 1.84 4.67
N VAL A 65 8.80 0.75 5.09
CA VAL A 65 8.87 0.29 6.49
C VAL A 65 10.32 0.09 6.92
N LEU A 66 11.13 -0.61 6.12
CA LEU A 66 12.54 -0.85 6.43
C LEU A 66 13.37 0.43 6.45
N TYR A 67 13.09 1.37 5.54
CA TYR A 67 13.79 2.65 5.46
C TYR A 67 13.60 3.49 6.73
N TYR A 68 12.37 3.55 7.26
CA TYR A 68 12.06 4.32 8.47
C TYR A 68 12.22 3.54 9.78
N LEU A 69 12.41 2.21 9.72
CA LEU A 69 12.42 1.33 10.89
C LEU A 69 13.37 1.82 12.00
N LYS A 70 14.62 2.12 11.65
CA LYS A 70 15.62 2.58 12.63
C LYS A 70 15.21 3.91 13.28
N GLY A 71 14.66 4.84 12.50
CA GLY A 71 14.19 6.14 12.98
C GLY A 71 13.04 5.97 13.97
N ASN A 72 12.03 5.20 13.56
CA ASN A 72 10.82 4.96 14.36
C ASN A 72 11.16 4.26 15.69
N LEU A 73 12.11 3.32 15.68
CA LEU A 73 12.52 2.59 16.89
C LEU A 73 13.49 3.37 17.81
N SER A 74 14.01 4.53 17.39
CA SER A 74 14.99 5.28 18.19
C SER A 74 14.36 6.00 19.40
N ALA A 75 13.07 6.32 19.35
CA ALA A 75 12.27 6.87 20.44
C ALA A 75 10.85 6.27 20.43
N PRO A 76 10.66 5.02 20.89
CA PRO A 76 9.42 4.27 20.65
C PRO A 76 8.15 4.86 21.27
N ILE A 77 8.29 5.61 22.37
CA ILE A 77 7.16 6.28 23.03
C ILE A 77 6.70 7.47 22.17
N ASP A 78 7.64 8.28 21.71
CA ASP A 78 7.36 9.47 20.90
C ASP A 78 6.94 9.11 19.47
N ASN A 79 7.47 8.01 18.93
CA ASN A 79 7.21 7.52 17.57
C ASN A 79 6.18 6.40 17.51
N PHE A 80 5.39 6.18 18.57
CA PHE A 80 4.49 5.03 18.69
C PHE A 80 3.51 4.92 17.51
N ILE A 81 3.02 6.05 16.99
CA ILE A 81 2.14 6.09 15.81
C ILE A 81 2.82 5.51 14.57
N TYR A 82 4.07 5.89 14.30
CA TYR A 82 4.84 5.41 13.15
C TYR A 82 5.23 3.93 13.28
N ILE A 83 5.34 3.42 14.50
CA ILE A 83 5.52 1.97 14.75
C ILE A 83 4.25 1.21 14.39
N ILE A 84 3.08 1.68 14.83
CA ILE A 84 1.78 1.08 14.46
C ILE A 84 1.59 1.11 12.94
N GLU A 85 1.87 2.25 12.30
CA GLU A 85 1.81 2.36 10.83
C GLU A 85 2.70 1.35 10.15
N GLY A 86 3.94 1.18 10.63
CA GLY A 86 4.86 0.16 10.09
C GLY A 86 4.32 -1.27 10.21
N VAL A 87 3.63 -1.60 11.32
CA VAL A 87 2.98 -2.90 11.50
C VAL A 87 1.81 -3.09 10.54
N ILE A 88 0.97 -2.08 10.37
CA ILE A 88 -0.16 -2.12 9.43
C ILE A 88 0.36 -2.22 7.99
N ASP A 89 1.43 -1.50 7.64
CA ASP A 89 2.07 -1.56 6.33
C ASP A 89 2.60 -2.96 6.00
N ILE A 90 3.22 -3.65 6.97
CA ILE A 90 3.62 -5.06 6.83
C ILE A 90 2.40 -5.95 6.57
N PHE A 91 1.30 -5.73 7.30
CA PHE A 91 0.06 -6.47 7.09
C PHE A 91 -0.54 -6.21 5.69
N CYS A 92 -0.56 -4.96 5.23
CA CYS A 92 -0.99 -4.60 3.87
C CYS A 92 -0.14 -5.31 2.80
N ALA A 93 1.19 -5.27 2.95
CA ALA A 93 2.10 -5.98 2.05
C ALA A 93 1.83 -7.49 2.07
N TYR A 94 1.62 -8.09 3.24
CA TYR A 94 1.24 -9.50 3.37
C TYR A 94 -0.06 -9.84 2.61
N VAL A 95 -1.11 -9.03 2.78
CA VAL A 95 -2.38 -9.23 2.08
C VAL A 95 -2.19 -9.13 0.56
N LEU A 96 -1.43 -8.14 0.08
CA LEU A 96 -1.14 -7.97 -1.34
C LEU A 96 -0.38 -9.16 -1.95
N LEU A 97 0.51 -9.79 -1.17
CA LEU A 97 1.34 -10.91 -1.63
C LEU A 97 0.63 -12.26 -1.58
N PHE A 98 -0.16 -12.52 -0.53
CA PHE A 98 -0.59 -13.88 -0.19
C PHE A 98 -2.10 -14.11 -0.24
N ASN A 99 -2.94 -13.06 -0.24
CA ASN A 99 -4.38 -13.27 -0.31
C ASN A 99 -4.80 -13.76 -1.70
N VAL A 100 -5.46 -14.91 -1.76
CA VAL A 100 -5.85 -15.56 -3.03
C VAL A 100 -6.76 -14.66 -3.87
N ASN A 101 -7.76 -14.03 -3.26
CA ASN A 101 -8.68 -13.14 -3.99
C ASN A 101 -7.95 -11.93 -4.57
N VAL A 102 -6.98 -11.38 -3.82
CA VAL A 102 -6.15 -10.26 -4.30
C VAL A 102 -5.33 -10.72 -5.50
N LYS A 103 -4.66 -11.86 -5.41
CA LYS A 103 -3.87 -12.40 -6.54
C LYS A 103 -4.73 -12.61 -7.78
N GLU A 104 -5.95 -13.11 -7.63
CA GLU A 104 -6.90 -13.27 -8.74
C GLU A 104 -7.29 -11.93 -9.37
N HIS A 105 -7.52 -10.89 -8.55
CA HIS A 105 -7.78 -9.53 -9.06
C HIS A 105 -6.64 -9.02 -9.94
N PHE A 106 -5.38 -9.29 -9.56
CA PHE A 106 -4.18 -8.86 -10.29
C PHE A 106 -3.76 -9.81 -11.43
N THR A 107 -4.72 -10.28 -12.23
CA THR A 107 -4.47 -11.14 -13.40
C THR A 107 -4.74 -10.46 -14.75
N ASN A 108 -5.21 -9.21 -14.76
CA ASN A 108 -5.47 -8.47 -16.00
C ASN A 108 -4.17 -8.28 -16.79
N LYS A 109 -4.20 -8.60 -18.09
CA LYS A 109 -3.04 -8.45 -18.96
C LYS A 109 -2.78 -6.98 -19.26
N TRP A 110 -1.50 -6.64 -19.41
CA TRP A 110 -1.09 -5.36 -19.97
C TRP A 110 -1.48 -5.35 -21.45
N VAL A 111 -2.56 -4.65 -21.80
CA VAL A 111 -2.95 -4.49 -23.20
C VAL A 111 -2.22 -3.28 -23.74
N ILE A 112 -1.16 -3.50 -24.52
CA ILE A 112 -0.63 -2.48 -25.41
C ILE A 112 -1.55 -2.50 -26.63
N LYS A 113 -2.50 -1.57 -26.71
CA LYS A 113 -3.19 -1.32 -27.99
C LYS A 113 -2.11 -0.81 -28.96
N LYS A 114 -1.74 -1.66 -29.92
CA LYS A 114 -0.94 -1.27 -31.08
C LYS A 114 -1.75 -0.34 -31.98
#